data_AF-A0A800JF18-F1
#
_entry.id   AF-A0A800JF18-F1
#
_cell.length_a   1.000
_cell.length_b   1.000
_cell.length_c   1.000
_cell.angle_alpha   90.00
_cell.angle_beta   90.00
_cell.angle_gamma   90.00
#
_symmetry.space_group_name_H-M   'P 1'
#
loop_
_entity.id
_entity.type
_entity.pdbx_description
1 polymer ?
#
loop_
_entity_poly.entity_id
_entity_poly.type
_entity_poly.pdbx_seq_one_letter_code
_entity_poly.pdbx_strand_id
1 'polypeptide(L)'
;MKLAVLFVALVFSLSAAEPVPDPKELPRIPFTAAKDARGTFTVKEGFDLQLVAAEPLVVDPVAMCFDEFGRMFVVEMIGYSERQ
;
A
#
# COMPACT_ATOMS: atom_id res chain seq x y z
N MET A 1 -39.50 31.58 -10.96
CA MET A 1 -38.37 31.94 -10.06
C MET A 1 -38.30 31.05 -8.82
N LYS A 2 -39.37 30.89 -8.02
CA LYS A 2 -39.35 30.00 -6.82
C LYS A 2 -39.02 28.53 -7.11
N LEU A 3 -39.47 28.00 -8.26
CA LEU A 3 -39.22 26.60 -8.65
C LEU A 3 -37.76 26.34 -9.07
N ALA A 4 -37.10 27.33 -9.69
CA ALA A 4 -35.69 27.23 -10.06
C ALA A 4 -34.77 27.29 -8.83
N VAL A 5 -35.13 28.10 -7.83
CA VAL A 5 -34.40 28.18 -6.55
C VAL A 5 -34.54 26.88 -5.75
N LEU A 6 -35.71 26.24 -5.77
CA LEU A 6 -35.93 24.95 -5.12
C LEU A 6 -35.13 23.82 -5.78
N PHE A 7 -35.00 23.84 -7.11
CA PHE A 7 -34.24 22.84 -7.87
C PHE A 7 -32.73 22.97 -7.64
N VAL A 8 -32.20 24.20 -7.58
CA VAL A 8 -30.78 24.46 -7.27
C VAL A 8 -30.43 24.04 -5.85
N ALA A 9 -31.32 24.28 -4.88
CA ALA A 9 -31.13 23.82 -3.49
C ALA A 9 -31.10 22.29 -3.37
N LEU A 10 -31.92 21.57 -4.15
CA LEU A 10 -31.98 20.11 -4.13
C LEU A 10 -30.69 19.45 -4.67
N VAL A 11 -30.05 20.09 -5.65
CA VAL A 11 -28.78 19.60 -6.24
C VAL A 11 -27.61 19.78 -5.26
N PHE A 12 -27.62 20.83 -4.42
CA PHE A 12 -26.60 21.04 -3.39
C PHE A 12 -26.69 20.09 -2.19
N SER A 13 -27.85 19.47 -1.94
CA SER A 13 -28.03 18.51 -0.85
C SER A 13 -27.66 17.07 -1.22
N LEU A 14 -27.34 16.79 -2.49
CA LEU A 14 -26.82 15.49 -2.91
C LEU A 14 -25.31 15.42 -2.61
N SER A 15 -24.97 15.37 -1.31
CA SER A 15 -23.62 14.99 -0.87
C SER A 15 -23.41 13.53 -1.23
N ALA A 16 -22.50 13.24 -2.16
CA ALA A 16 -22.07 11.87 -2.40
C ALA A 16 -21.39 11.35 -1.12
N ALA A 17 -22.08 10.48 -0.40
CA ALA A 17 -21.50 9.79 0.75
C ALA A 17 -20.43 8.83 0.21
N GLU A 18 -19.21 8.93 0.71
CA GLU A 18 -18.20 7.93 0.39
C GLU A 18 -18.65 6.57 0.92
N PRO A 19 -18.51 5.49 0.13
CA PRO A 19 -18.88 4.16 0.58
C PRO A 19 -17.98 3.77 1.77
N VAL A 20 -18.61 3.49 2.91
CA VAL A 20 -17.91 2.93 4.07
C VAL A 20 -17.59 1.46 3.75
N PRO A 21 -16.31 1.04 3.72
CA PRO A 21 -15.97 -0.35 3.44
C PRO A 21 -16.58 -1.29 4.50
N ASP A 22 -17.16 -2.42 4.08
CA ASP A 22 -17.58 -3.45 5.04
C ASP A 22 -16.31 -4.10 5.63
N PRO A 23 -16.12 -4.10 6.97
CA PRO A 23 -14.98 -4.76 7.60
C PRO A 23 -14.82 -6.23 7.21
N LYS A 24 -15.90 -6.91 6.80
CA LYS A 24 -15.86 -8.30 6.31
C LYS A 24 -15.11 -8.44 4.98
N GLU A 25 -15.04 -7.38 4.18
CA GLU A 25 -14.29 -7.34 2.92
C GLU A 25 -12.79 -7.09 3.14
N LEU A 26 -12.39 -6.71 4.36
CA LEU A 26 -11.01 -6.38 4.73
C LEU A 26 -10.47 -7.34 5.82
N PRO A 27 -10.40 -8.66 5.55
CA PRO A 27 -9.89 -9.60 6.53
C PRO A 27 -8.41 -9.31 6.82
N ARG A 28 -8.06 -9.24 8.11
CA ARG A 28 -6.66 -9.08 8.52
C ARG A 28 -5.88 -10.36 8.28
N ILE A 29 -4.77 -10.24 7.57
CA ILE A 29 -3.80 -11.32 7.40
C ILE A 29 -2.81 -11.25 8.58
N PRO A 30 -2.47 -12.38 9.22
CA PRO A 30 -1.44 -12.40 10.25
C PRO A 30 -0.11 -11.87 9.71
N PHE A 31 0.54 -11.03 10.50
CA PHE A 31 1.89 -10.55 10.20
C PHE A 31 2.89 -11.71 10.25
N THR A 32 3.81 -11.74 9.28
CA THR A 32 4.98 -12.62 9.28
C THR A 32 6.22 -11.77 9.46
N ALA A 33 7.03 -12.08 10.48
CA ALA A 33 8.27 -11.36 10.70
C ALA A 33 9.27 -11.63 9.56
N ALA A 34 10.07 -10.63 9.19
CA ALA A 34 11.00 -10.74 8.06
C ALA A 34 11.94 -11.97 8.17
N LYS A 35 12.42 -12.26 9.38
CA LYS A 35 13.26 -13.44 9.67
C LYS A 35 12.59 -14.78 9.35
N ASP A 36 11.27 -14.85 9.42
CA ASP A 36 10.48 -16.06 9.22
C ASP A 36 9.94 -16.16 7.77
N ALA A 37 10.03 -15.08 6.99
CA ALA A 37 9.46 -14.97 5.65
C ALA A 37 9.98 -16.04 4.68
N ARG A 38 11.23 -16.49 4.81
CA ARG A 38 11.79 -17.54 3.95
C ARG A 38 10.97 -18.84 3.96
N GLY A 39 10.33 -19.15 5.09
CA GLY A 39 9.48 -20.34 5.25
C GLY A 39 8.13 -20.25 4.56
N THR A 40 7.71 -19.06 4.09
CA THR A 40 6.42 -18.85 3.43
C THR A 40 6.51 -18.89 1.91
N PHE A 41 7.71 -18.91 1.34
CA PHE A 41 7.93 -18.93 -0.11
C PHE A 41 8.25 -20.33 -0.63
N THR A 42 7.62 -20.69 -1.75
CA THR A 42 8.05 -21.82 -2.57
C THR A 42 9.05 -21.32 -3.60
N VAL A 43 10.27 -21.87 -3.59
CA VAL A 43 11.36 -21.50 -4.50
C VAL A 43 11.57 -22.65 -5.48
N LYS A 44 11.84 -22.32 -6.75
CA LYS A 44 12.15 -23.31 -7.79
C LYS A 44 13.45 -24.05 -7.44
N GLU A 45 13.49 -25.35 -7.73
CA GLU A 45 14.71 -26.15 -7.57
C GLU A 45 15.91 -25.54 -8.30
N GLY A 46 17.07 -25.52 -7.64
CA GLY A 46 18.30 -24.89 -8.12
C GLY A 46 18.43 -23.39 -7.82
N PHE A 47 17.42 -22.77 -7.20
CA PHE A 47 17.46 -21.37 -6.75
C PHE A 47 17.42 -21.28 -5.22
N ASP A 48 17.98 -20.20 -4.69
CA ASP A 48 17.87 -19.84 -3.29
C ASP A 48 17.29 -18.42 -3.13
N LEU A 49 16.62 -18.20 -2.01
CA LEU A 49 16.01 -16.92 -1.64
C LEU A 49 16.56 -16.51 -0.27
N GLN A 50 17.07 -15.28 -0.19
CA GLN A 50 17.70 -14.75 1.02
C GLN A 50 17.10 -13.39 1.37
N LEU A 51 16.94 -13.13 2.68
CA LEU A 51 16.59 -11.81 3.18
C LEU A 51 17.83 -10.91 3.15
N VAL A 52 17.77 -9.84 2.37
CA VAL A 52 18.91 -8.92 2.17
C VAL A 52 18.78 -7.60 2.94
N ALA A 53 17.55 -7.12 3.14
CA ALA A 53 17.24 -5.92 3.89
C ALA A 53 15.82 -6.04 4.47
N ALA A 54 15.63 -5.49 5.66
CA ALA A 54 14.35 -5.35 6.34
C ALA A 54 14.45 -4.15 7.29
N GLU A 55 13.35 -3.76 7.92
CA GLU A 55 13.38 -2.73 8.97
C GLU A 55 14.45 -3.07 10.04
N PRO A 56 15.21 -2.07 10.51
CA PRO A 56 15.10 -0.64 10.22
C PRO A 56 15.92 -0.15 9.02
N LEU A 57 16.52 -1.05 8.22
CA LEU A 57 17.40 -0.67 7.10
C LEU A 57 16.62 -0.09 5.91
N VAL A 58 15.38 -0.52 5.71
CA VAL A 58 14.48 -0.07 4.65
C VAL A 58 13.03 -0.14 5.11
N VAL A 59 12.22 0.84 4.71
CA VAL A 59 10.80 0.99 5.01
C VAL A 59 10.04 1.27 3.71
N ASP A 60 8.89 0.63 3.52
CA ASP A 60 8.02 0.80 2.33
C ASP A 60 8.76 0.79 0.97
N PRO A 61 9.55 -0.26 0.64
CA PRO A 61 10.31 -0.32 -0.60
C PRO A 61 9.39 -0.51 -1.83
N VAL A 62 9.58 0.31 -2.87
CA VAL A 62 8.76 0.27 -4.10
C VAL A 62 9.54 -0.03 -5.37
N ALA A 63 10.85 0.27 -5.40
CA ALA A 63 11.73 -0.04 -6.53
C ALA A 63 13.17 -0.21 -6.05
N MET A 64 13.99 -0.97 -6.79
CA MET A 64 15.42 -1.10 -6.52
C MET A 64 16.25 -1.24 -7.80
N CYS A 65 17.53 -0.87 -7.72
CA CYS A 65 18.53 -1.16 -8.75
C CYS A 65 19.92 -1.35 -8.14
N PHE A 66 20.82 -1.98 -8.90
CA PHE A 66 22.24 -2.03 -8.60
C PHE A 66 23.00 -1.07 -9.52
N ASP A 67 24.02 -0.40 -8.99
CA ASP A 67 24.95 0.39 -9.80
C ASP A 67 26.13 -0.44 -10.33
N GLU A 68 27.04 0.20 -11.06
CA GLU A 68 28.23 -0.43 -11.63
C GLU A 68 29.24 -0.95 -10.60
N PHE A 69 29.11 -0.53 -9.34
CA PHE A 69 29.94 -1.00 -8.22
C PHE A 69 29.24 -2.11 -7.41
N GLY A 70 28.07 -2.57 -7.84
CA GLY A 70 27.29 -3.60 -7.14
C GLY A 70 26.60 -3.11 -5.87
N ARG A 71 26.45 -1.80 -5.69
CA ARG A 71 25.70 -1.22 -4.56
C ARG A 71 24.21 -1.26 -4.88
N MET A 72 23.40 -1.74 -3.94
CA MET A 72 21.94 -1.76 -4.06
C MET A 72 21.36 -0.41 -3.61
N PHE A 73 20.55 0.21 -4.47
CA PHE A 73 19.76 1.39 -4.16
C PHE A 73 18.29 1.00 -4.12
N VAL A 74 17.57 1.49 -3.11
CA VAL A 74 16.14 1.21 -2.92
C VAL A 74 15.40 2.53 -2.82
N VAL A 75 14.27 2.63 -3.52
CA VAL A 75 13.32 3.73 -3.38
C VAL A 75 12.30 3.35 -2.32
N GLU A 76 12.22 4.18 -1.29
CA GLU A 76 11.25 4.07 -0.20
C GLU A 76 10.09 5.02 -0.45
N MET A 77 8.85 4.55 -0.29
CA MET A 77 7.64 5.37 -0.34
C MET A 77 7.10 5.56 1.07
N ILE A 78 7.89 6.26 1.90
CA ILE A 78 7.61 6.46 3.32
C ILE A 78 6.47 7.49 3.46
N GLY A 79 5.22 7.01 3.44
CA GLY A 79 4.05 7.84 3.70
C GLY A 79 2.77 7.42 2.99
N TYR A 80 1.63 7.66 3.65
CA TYR A 80 0.31 7.72 3.01
C TYR A 80 0.14 9.06 2.29
N SER A 81 -0.32 9.03 1.03
CA SER A 81 -0.61 10.23 0.21
C SER A 81 -1.61 11.21 0.83
N GLU A 82 -2.34 10.82 1.87
CA GLU A 82 -3.49 11.54 2.42
C GLU A 82 -3.17 12.43 3.65
N ARG A 83 -1.90 12.46 4.10
CA ARG A 83 -1.50 13.24 5.30
C ARG A 83 -0.28 14.14 5.09
N GLN A 84 -0.23 14.84 3.96
CA GLN A 84 0.61 16.03 3.75
C GLN A 84 -0.26 17.22 3.35
#